data_AF-A0A924XQD1-F1
#
_entry.id   AF-A0A924XQD1-F1
#
_cell.length_a   1.000
_cell.length_b   1.000
_cell.length_c   1.000
_cell.angle_alpha   90.00
_cell.angle_beta   90.00
_cell.angle_gamma   90.00
#
_symmetry.space_group_name_H-M   'P 1'
#
loop_
_entity.id
_entity.type
_entity.pdbx_description
1 polymer ?
#
loop_
_entity_poly.entity_id
_entity_poly.type
_entity_poly.pdbx_seq_one_letter_code
_entity_poly.pdbx_strand_id
1 'polypeptide(L)'
;PSGFGALSNTLLVGNFGDGSIVGFDRTTGTQVDYLRGTDDAPLLVDGLWGLAFGNGESLGRADALYFAAGPDDETGGIFGRIATDVPEPASVALLMTALGFGAVLRRRGR
;
A
#
# COMPACT_ATOMS: atom_id res chain seq x y z
N PRO A 1 -6.77 4.81 5.14
CA PRO A 1 -7.46 3.53 5.41
C PRO A 1 -6.74 2.73 6.50
N SER A 2 -7.44 1.78 7.14
CA SER A 2 -6.96 1.04 8.31
C SER A 2 -6.01 -0.12 8.01
N GLY A 3 -5.74 -0.42 6.74
CA GLY A 3 -4.90 -1.55 6.31
C GLY A 3 -3.78 -1.19 5.33
N PHE A 4 -3.36 0.08 5.26
CA PHE A 4 -2.34 0.55 4.32
C PHE A 4 -0.93 0.54 4.94
N GLY A 5 -0.56 -0.58 5.55
CA GLY A 5 0.75 -0.80 6.16
C GLY A 5 1.10 0.24 7.24
N ALA A 6 2.36 0.70 7.24
CA ALA A 6 2.89 1.64 8.23
C ALA A 6 2.16 2.99 8.27
N LEU A 7 1.51 3.39 7.16
CA LEU A 7 0.74 4.62 7.07
C LEU A 7 -0.76 4.41 7.29
N SER A 8 -1.16 3.27 7.88
CA SER A 8 -2.55 3.02 8.24
C SER A 8 -3.11 4.12 9.15
N ASN A 9 -4.34 4.55 8.88
CA ASN A 9 -5.06 5.61 9.60
C ASN A 9 -4.43 7.01 9.56
N THR A 10 -3.41 7.23 8.75
CA THR A 10 -2.84 8.57 8.53
C THR A 10 -3.66 9.36 7.51
N LEU A 11 -3.49 10.68 7.50
CA LEU A 11 -3.83 11.54 6.37
C LEU A 11 -2.67 11.49 5.38
N LEU A 12 -2.93 11.07 4.14
CA LEU A 12 -1.93 11.13 3.08
C LEU A 12 -2.02 12.46 2.36
N VAL A 13 -0.87 13.10 2.17
CA VAL A 13 -0.69 14.32 1.39
C VAL A 13 0.23 14.00 0.22
N GLY A 14 -0.29 14.15 -1.01
CA GLY A 14 0.51 14.07 -2.22
C GLY A 14 1.07 15.44 -2.57
N ASN A 15 2.38 15.52 -2.74
CA ASN A 15 3.08 16.73 -3.16
C ASN A 15 3.27 16.72 -4.67
N PHE A 16 2.58 17.62 -5.38
CA PHE A 16 2.74 17.78 -6.83
C PHE A 16 4.20 18.10 -7.22
N GLY A 17 4.90 18.91 -6.41
CA GLY A 17 6.24 19.40 -6.73
C GLY A 17 7.32 18.32 -6.81
N ASP A 18 7.57 17.59 -5.72
CA ASP A 18 8.61 16.55 -5.68
C ASP A 18 8.07 15.13 -5.88
N GLY A 19 6.75 14.99 -6.10
CA GLY A 19 6.08 13.71 -6.29
C GLY A 19 5.97 12.85 -5.03
N SER A 20 6.39 13.36 -3.87
CA SER A 20 6.36 12.59 -2.63
C SER A 20 4.93 12.43 -2.09
N ILE A 21 4.70 11.33 -1.38
CA ILE A 21 3.47 11.10 -0.64
C ILE A 21 3.84 10.95 0.83
N VAL A 22 3.24 11.77 1.69
CA VAL A 22 3.61 11.85 3.11
C VAL A 22 2.39 11.55 3.98
N GLY A 23 2.58 10.70 4.99
CA GLY A 23 1.57 10.41 6.00
C GLY A 23 1.67 11.35 7.19
N PHE A 24 0.54 11.88 7.62
CA PHE A 24 0.40 12.72 8.81
C PHE A 24 -0.57 12.12 9.80
N ASP A 25 -0.28 12.30 11.09
CA ASP A 25 -1.25 12.00 12.14
C ASP A 25 -2.44 12.96 12.01
N ARG A 26 -3.65 12.39 11.95
CA ARG A 26 -4.88 13.15 11.65
C ARG A 26 -5.30 14.10 12.77
N THR A 27 -4.80 13.90 13.98
CA THR A 27 -5.22 14.65 15.17
C THR A 27 -4.24 15.76 15.48
N THR A 28 -2.96 15.46 15.41
CA THR A 28 -1.86 16.36 15.77
C THR A 28 -1.28 17.10 14.58
N GLY A 29 -1.48 16.60 13.35
CA GLY A 29 -0.85 17.13 12.15
C GLY A 29 0.66 16.84 12.08
N THR A 30 1.18 16.00 12.96
CA THR A 30 2.61 15.63 12.97
C THR A 30 2.90 14.70 11.80
N GLN A 31 4.03 14.92 11.12
CA GLN A 31 4.52 14.00 10.09
C GLN A 31 4.84 12.64 10.70
N VAL A 32 4.33 11.56 10.09
CA VAL A 32 4.59 10.18 10.51
C VAL A 32 5.77 9.61 9.72
N ASP A 33 5.64 9.51 8.40
CA ASP A 33 6.70 9.06 7.48
C ASP A 33 6.33 9.39 6.03
N TYR A 34 7.26 9.17 5.11
CA TYR A 34 7.00 9.10 3.69
C TYR A 34 6.39 7.74 3.33
N LEU A 35 5.59 7.70 2.26
CA LEU A 35 5.25 6.44 1.62
C LEU A 35 6.52 5.87 0.99
N ARG A 36 6.86 4.63 1.33
CA ARG A 36 8.11 3.99 0.90
C ARG A 36 7.88 2.90 -0.14
N GLY A 37 8.86 2.74 -1.02
CA GLY A 37 8.97 1.64 -1.96
C GLY A 37 9.42 0.34 -1.29
N THR A 38 9.59 -0.71 -2.10
CA THR A 38 10.10 -2.02 -1.65
C THR A 38 11.57 -2.00 -1.26
N ASP A 39 12.29 -0.95 -1.62
CA ASP A 39 13.68 -0.65 -1.26
C ASP A 39 13.81 0.22 0.01
N ASP A 40 12.69 0.48 0.69
CA ASP A 40 12.61 1.36 1.87
C ASP A 40 12.98 2.83 1.60
N ALA A 41 13.13 3.23 0.32
CA ALA A 41 13.29 4.62 -0.06
C ALA A 41 11.92 5.31 -0.22
N PRO A 42 11.82 6.65 -0.06
CA PRO A 42 10.60 7.37 -0.41
C PRO A 42 10.16 7.06 -1.84
N LEU A 43 8.92 6.64 -2.01
CA LEU A 43 8.31 6.45 -3.31
C LEU A 43 7.93 7.82 -3.88
N LEU A 44 8.53 8.17 -5.01
CA LEU A 44 8.25 9.39 -5.73
C LEU A 44 7.43 9.09 -6.99
N VAL A 45 6.38 9.87 -7.19
CA VAL A 45 5.56 9.83 -8.41
C VAL A 45 5.72 11.16 -9.12
N ASP A 46 6.53 11.18 -10.18
CA ASP A 46 6.76 12.39 -10.98
C ASP A 46 5.45 12.95 -11.56
N GLY A 47 5.24 14.26 -11.40
CA GLY A 47 4.02 14.95 -11.83
C GLY A 47 2.74 14.51 -11.12
N LEU A 48 2.77 14.18 -9.83
CA LEU A 48 1.62 13.67 -9.08
C LEU A 48 0.44 14.66 -9.03
N TRP A 49 -0.68 14.33 -9.68
CA TRP A 49 -1.87 15.19 -9.73
C TRP A 49 -2.94 14.83 -8.69
N GLY A 50 -3.12 13.56 -8.39
CA GLY A 50 -4.25 13.13 -7.59
C GLY A 50 -4.07 11.76 -6.95
N LEU A 51 -4.74 11.59 -5.81
CA LEU A 51 -4.73 10.37 -5.01
C LEU A 51 -6.14 9.99 -4.62
N ALA A 52 -6.47 8.71 -4.71
CA ALA A 52 -7.74 8.17 -4.22
C ALA A 52 -7.57 6.74 -3.73
N PHE A 53 -8.15 6.42 -2.59
CA PHE A 53 -8.31 5.01 -2.22
C PHE A 53 -9.47 4.40 -3.00
N GLY A 54 -9.33 3.13 -3.39
CA GLY A 54 -10.47 2.39 -3.92
C GLY A 54 -11.54 2.17 -2.86
N ASN A 55 -12.73 1.73 -3.30
CA ASN A 55 -13.88 1.51 -2.42
C ASN A 55 -14.29 0.03 -2.29
N GLY A 56 -13.50 -0.89 -2.86
CA GLY A 56 -13.81 -2.33 -2.91
C GLY A 56 -14.80 -2.72 -4.01
N GLU A 57 -15.28 -1.76 -4.80
CA GLU A 57 -16.32 -1.92 -5.80
C GLU A 57 -15.83 -1.36 -7.14
N SER A 58 -16.62 -0.47 -7.77
CA SER A 58 -16.29 0.15 -9.06
C SER A 58 -15.08 1.07 -9.05
N LEU A 59 -14.63 1.56 -7.89
CA LEU A 59 -13.40 2.38 -7.76
C LEU A 59 -12.17 1.53 -7.43
N GLY A 60 -12.27 0.21 -7.56
CA GLY A 60 -11.17 -0.71 -7.36
C GLY A 60 -10.95 -1.07 -5.89
N ARG A 61 -9.80 -1.69 -5.62
CA ARG A 61 -9.46 -2.32 -4.34
C ARG A 61 -9.47 -1.32 -3.17
N ALA A 62 -10.19 -1.64 -2.10
CA ALA A 62 -10.30 -0.77 -0.90
C ALA A 62 -8.97 -0.56 -0.16
N ASP A 63 -8.02 -1.45 -0.38
CA ASP A 63 -6.68 -1.44 0.21
C ASP A 63 -5.59 -0.90 -0.74
N ALA A 64 -5.97 -0.39 -1.91
CA ALA A 64 -5.05 0.21 -2.86
C ALA A 64 -5.22 1.73 -2.94
N LEU A 65 -4.09 2.43 -3.00
CA LEU A 65 -4.01 3.86 -3.29
C LEU A 65 -3.80 4.03 -4.80
N TYR A 66 -4.77 4.59 -5.49
CA TYR A 66 -4.69 4.93 -6.90
C TYR A 66 -4.16 6.35 -7.08
N PHE A 67 -3.41 6.58 -8.15
CA PHE A 67 -2.86 7.88 -8.49
C PHE A 67 -2.98 8.18 -9.99
N ALA A 68 -3.08 9.46 -10.29
CA ALA A 68 -2.89 10.00 -11.64
C ALA A 68 -1.70 10.95 -11.62
N ALA A 69 -0.87 10.90 -12.65
CA ALA A 69 0.31 11.74 -12.75
C ALA A 69 0.67 12.09 -14.20
N GLY A 70 1.31 13.24 -14.37
CA GLY A 70 1.83 13.74 -15.64
C GLY A 70 3.35 13.81 -15.63
N PRO A 71 4.06 12.69 -15.88
CA PRO A 71 5.51 12.70 -15.94
C PRO A 71 6.02 13.46 -17.17
N ASP A 72 7.34 13.66 -17.23
CA ASP A 72 8.03 14.30 -18.35
C ASP A 72 7.49 15.73 -18.62
N ASP A 73 7.53 16.57 -17.59
CA ASP A 73 6.98 17.94 -17.62
C ASP A 73 5.51 17.99 -18.10
N GLU A 74 4.69 17.07 -17.57
CA GLU A 74 3.25 16.95 -17.86
C GLU A 74 2.90 16.57 -19.31
N THR A 75 3.89 16.19 -20.12
CA THR A 75 3.65 15.75 -21.51
C THR A 75 3.21 14.29 -21.59
N GLY A 76 3.47 13.51 -20.54
CA GLY A 76 2.96 12.15 -20.34
C GLY A 76 1.65 12.11 -19.54
N GLY A 77 1.07 10.91 -19.45
CA GLY A 77 -0.07 10.65 -18.58
C GLY A 77 -0.07 9.21 -18.11
N ILE A 78 -0.01 9.02 -16.79
CA ILE A 78 -0.03 7.69 -16.16
C ILE A 78 -1.15 7.60 -15.13
N PHE A 79 -1.76 6.42 -15.08
CA PHE A 79 -2.66 6.00 -14.01
C PHE A 79 -2.11 4.72 -13.41
N GLY A 80 -1.94 4.71 -12.09
CA GLY A 80 -1.33 3.60 -11.38
C GLY A 80 -1.98 3.33 -10.03
N ARG A 81 -1.50 2.29 -9.36
CA ARG A 81 -1.86 2.00 -7.98
C ARG A 81 -0.65 1.59 -7.16
N ILE A 82 -0.72 1.87 -5.87
CA ILE A 82 0.20 1.43 -4.84
C ILE A 82 -0.59 0.58 -3.86
N ALA A 83 -0.12 -0.63 -3.59
CA ALA A 83 -0.73 -1.53 -2.62
C ALA A 83 0.38 -2.17 -1.80
N THR A 84 0.10 -2.40 -0.53
CA THR A 84 1.01 -3.15 0.34
C THR A 84 0.86 -4.65 0.04
N ASP A 85 1.98 -5.37 -0.06
CA ASP A 85 2.00 -6.85 -0.15
C ASP A 85 1.65 -7.51 1.20
N VAL A 86 0.58 -7.05 1.86
CA VAL A 86 0.05 -7.76 3.02
C VAL A 86 -0.67 -8.99 2.49
N PRO A 87 -0.23 -10.23 2.82
CA PRO A 87 -0.95 -11.41 2.42
C PRO A 87 -2.35 -11.33 3.02
N GLU A 88 -3.38 -11.52 2.20
CA GLU A 88 -4.75 -11.60 2.68
C GLU A 88 -4.83 -12.58 3.88
N PRO A 89 -5.65 -12.30 4.91
CA PRO A 89 -5.72 -13.14 6.10
C PRO A 89 -5.94 -14.63 5.80
N ALA A 90 -6.66 -14.92 4.70
CA ALA A 90 -6.88 -16.27 4.21
C ALA A 90 -5.59 -16.97 3.76
N SER A 91 -4.65 -16.26 3.13
CA SER A 91 -3.37 -16.80 2.67
C SER A 91 -2.47 -17.20 3.85
N VAL A 92 -2.47 -16.40 4.91
CA VAL A 92 -1.77 -16.75 6.17
C VAL A 92 -2.43 -17.96 6.82
N ALA A 93 -3.76 -17.99 6.91
CA ALA A 93 -4.48 -19.14 7.45
C ALA A 93 -4.20 -20.43 6.65
N LEU A 94 -4.12 -20.33 5.32
CA LEU A 94 -3.80 -21.47 4.45
C LEU A 94 -2.36 -21.98 4.65
N LEU A 95 -1.40 -21.06 4.81
CA LEU A 95 -0.01 -21.42 5.10
C LEU A 95 0.12 -22.09 6.48
N MET A 96 -0.56 -21.56 7.50
CA MET A 96 -0.53 -22.11 8.85
C MET A 96 -1.22 -23.48 8.94
N THR A 97 -2.33 -23.68 8.20
CA THR A 97 -2.98 -25.00 8.11
C THR A 97 -2.11 -26.02 7.38
N ALA A 98 -1.44 -25.64 6.29
CA ALA A 98 -0.51 -26.51 5.57
C ALA A 98 0.68 -26.96 6.45
N LEU A 99 1.27 -26.03 7.23
CA LEU A 99 2.35 -26.33 8.18
C LEU A 99 1.86 -27.24 9.33
N GLY A 100 0.65 -27.02 9.82
CA GLY A 100 0.00 -27.88 10.83
C GLY A 100 -0.21 -29.31 10.34
N PHE A 101 -0.73 -29.49 9.11
CA PHE A 101 -0.89 -30.81 8.50
C PHE A 101 0.44 -31.51 8.23
N GLY A 102 1.44 -30.79 7.73
CA GLY A 102 2.78 -31.33 7.50
C GLY A 102 3.44 -31.85 8.78
N ALA A 103 3.25 -31.16 9.91
CA ALA A 103 3.75 -31.61 11.21
C ALA A 103 3.01 -32.85 11.75
N VAL A 104 1.69 -32.97 11.51
CA VAL A 104 0.87 -34.13 11.91
C VAL A 104 1.23 -35.37 11.09
N LEU A 105 1.43 -35.24 9.79
CA LEU A 105 1.79 -36.36 8.90
C LEU A 105 3.19 -36.92 9.22
N ARG A 106 4.10 -36.09 9.74
CA ARG A 106 5.45 -36.51 10.12
C ARG A 106 5.51 -37.34 11.41
N ARG A 107 4.43 -37.38 12.20
CA ARG A 107 4.35 -38.13 13.47
C ARG A 107 3.95 -39.60 13.34
N ARG A 108 3.52 -40.07 12.16
CA ARG A 108 3.04 -41.45 11.94
C ARG A 108 4.06 -42.41 11.33
N GLY A 109 5.31 -41.99 11.15
CA GLY A 109 6.40 -42.85 10.64
C GLY A 109 7.42 -43.18 11.73
N ARG A 110 7.07 -44.06 12.67
CA ARG A 110 8.00 -44.84 13.51
C ARG A 110 7.37 -46.18 13.84
#